data_AF-A0A818IAF3-F1
#
_entry.id   AF-A0A818IAF3-F1
#
_cell.length_a   1.000
_cell.length_b   1.000
_cell.length_c   1.000
_cell.angle_alpha   90.00
_cell.angle_beta   90.00
_cell.angle_gamma   90.00
#
_symmetry.space_group_name_H-M   'P 1'
#
loop_
_entity.id
_entity.type
_entity.pdbx_description
1 polymer ?
#
loop_
_entity_poly.entity_id
_entity_poly.type
_entity_poly.pdbx_seq_one_letter_code
_entity_poly.pdbx_strand_id
1 'polypeptide(L)'
;HLYSSSHSIPTITIKPQSTILAEKYLFLLQIIKDMRYDIRRSYAGSRTSMENLRKRIIKARTIVLQCKDLCTRREYDHCQIIKQYQQTSLPIEYQNKE
;
A
#
# COMPACT_ATOMS: atom_id res chain seq x y z
N HIS A 1 12.44 -8.63 47.43
CA HIS A 1 13.02 -9.12 46.16
C HIS A 1 12.10 -8.75 45.02
N LEU A 2 12.64 -7.99 44.09
CA LEU A 2 12.01 -7.48 42.86
C LEU A 2 11.91 -8.60 41.81
N TYR A 3 10.81 -8.68 41.07
CA TYR A 3 10.86 -8.89 39.62
C TYR A 3 9.51 -8.54 38.96
N SER A 4 9.38 -7.29 38.52
CA SER A 4 8.41 -6.90 37.49
C SER A 4 9.02 -7.22 36.13
N SER A 5 8.51 -8.25 35.46
CA SER A 5 8.87 -8.54 34.06
C SER A 5 8.08 -7.65 33.11
N SER A 6 8.59 -6.45 32.85
CA SER A 6 8.16 -5.60 31.74
C SER A 6 8.64 -6.20 30.41
N HIS A 7 7.81 -7.04 29.80
CA HIS A 7 7.98 -7.40 28.38
C HIS A 7 7.45 -6.25 27.54
N SER A 8 8.37 -5.47 26.96
CA SER A 8 8.09 -4.48 25.92
C SER A 8 7.51 -5.18 24.69
N ILE A 9 6.19 -5.12 24.53
CA ILE A 9 5.51 -5.48 23.29
C ILE A 9 6.06 -4.56 22.20
N PRO A 10 6.62 -5.08 21.09
CA PRO A 10 7.00 -4.23 19.98
C PRO A 10 5.73 -3.60 19.43
N THR A 11 5.58 -2.29 19.60
CA THR A 11 4.55 -1.49 18.97
C THR A 11 4.72 -1.60 17.47
N ILE A 12 4.07 -2.58 16.85
CA ILE A 12 3.92 -2.65 15.41
C ILE A 12 3.05 -1.46 15.04
N THR A 13 3.68 -0.38 14.58
CA THR A 13 2.96 0.76 14.00
C THR A 13 2.29 0.28 12.72
N ILE A 14 1.07 -0.25 12.85
CA ILE A 14 0.21 -0.59 11.73
C ILE A 14 -0.23 0.74 11.11
N LYS A 15 0.57 1.27 10.18
CA LYS A 15 0.11 2.37 9.33
C LYS A 15 -1.15 1.88 8.60
N PRO A 16 -2.24 2.65 8.57
CA PRO A 16 -3.43 2.25 7.84
C PRO A 16 -3.04 2.00 6.38
N GLN A 17 -3.52 0.89 5.79
CA GLN A 17 -3.14 0.48 4.43
C GLN A 17 -3.47 1.57 3.37
N SER A 18 -4.35 2.53 3.70
CA SER A 18 -4.61 3.79 2.98
C SER A 18 -3.35 4.66 2.79
N THR A 19 -2.61 4.91 3.86
CA THR A 19 -1.42 5.76 3.85
C THR A 19 -0.23 5.09 3.19
N ILE A 20 -0.09 3.77 3.34
CA ILE A 20 0.98 2.99 2.69
C ILE A 20 0.86 3.08 1.16
N LEU A 21 -0.36 2.98 0.61
CA LEU A 21 -0.57 3.09 -0.84
C LEU A 21 -0.26 4.50 -1.36
N ALA A 22 -0.66 5.54 -0.62
CA ALA A 22 -0.37 6.93 -0.97
C ALA A 22 1.14 7.20 -0.97
N GLU A 23 1.87 6.72 0.05
CA GLU A 23 3.34 6.82 0.12
C GLU A 23 4.02 6.12 -1.07
N LYS A 24 3.56 4.91 -1.43
CA LYS A 24 4.07 4.18 -2.60
C LYS A 24 3.80 4.90 -3.91
N TYR A 25 2.63 5.52 -4.05
CA TYR A 25 2.28 6.31 -5.24
C TYR A 25 3.15 7.56 -5.37
N LEU A 26 3.36 8.32 -4.29
CA LEU A 26 4.28 9.47 -4.28
C LEU A 26 5.70 9.06 -4.67
N PHE A 27 6.16 7.93 -4.14
CA PHE A 27 7.49 7.40 -4.48
C PHE A 27 7.58 6.98 -5.95
N LEU A 28 6.53 6.36 -6.51
CA LEU A 28 6.47 6.01 -7.93
C LEU A 28 6.53 7.26 -8.82
N LEU A 29 5.80 8.32 -8.47
CA LEU A 29 5.85 9.60 -9.20
C LEU A 29 7.26 10.19 -9.20
N GLN A 30 7.97 10.14 -8.08
CA GLN A 30 9.35 10.61 -8.01
C GLN A 30 10.27 9.81 -8.94
N ILE A 31 10.15 8.48 -8.95
CA ILE A 31 10.97 7.64 -9.84
C ILE A 31 10.67 7.96 -11.31
N ILE A 32 9.41 8.20 -11.69
CA ILE A 32 9.03 8.58 -13.06
C ILE A 32 9.65 9.93 -13.44
N LYS A 33 9.66 10.92 -12.53
CA LYS A 33 10.34 12.20 -12.77
C LYS A 33 11.83 12.01 -13.02
N ASP A 34 12.50 11.19 -12.21
CA ASP A 34 13.93 10.93 -12.39
C ASP A 34 14.23 10.14 -13.68
N MET A 35 13.37 9.19 -14.05
CA MET A 35 13.50 8.46 -15.32
C MET A 35 13.49 9.41 -16.52
N ARG A 36 12.67 10.47 -16.49
CA ARG A 36 12.64 11.47 -17.57
C ARG A 36 14.01 12.12 -17.79
N TYR A 37 14.74 12.41 -16.71
CA TYR A 37 16.08 12.97 -16.78
C TYR A 37 17.08 11.95 -17.34
N ASP A 38 17.04 10.72 -16.83
CA ASP A 38 17.93 9.65 -17.29
C ASP A 38 17.71 9.34 -18.77
N ILE A 39 16.46 9.29 -19.25
CA ILE A 39 16.12 9.09 -20.67
C ILE A 39 16.82 10.12 -21.57
N ARG A 40 16.69 11.42 -21.25
CA ARG A 40 17.32 12.49 -22.06
C ARG A 40 18.83 12.31 -22.15
N ARG A 41 19.49 11.95 -21.04
CA ARG A 41 20.94 11.73 -21.00
C ARG A 41 21.38 10.41 -21.63
N SER A 42 20.56 9.37 -21.58
CA SER A 42 20.83 8.11 -22.29
C SER A 42 20.83 8.31 -23.79
N TYR A 43 19.88 9.08 -24.33
CA TYR A 43 19.88 9.43 -25.76
C TYR A 43 21.05 10.33 -26.16
N ALA A 44 21.63 11.09 -25.22
CA ALA A 44 22.89 11.82 -25.40
C ALA A 44 24.15 10.93 -25.24
N GLY A 45 24.00 9.60 -25.14
CA GLY A 45 25.12 8.65 -25.09
C GLY A 45 25.65 8.32 -23.68
N SER A 46 25.03 8.82 -22.61
CA SER A 46 25.49 8.51 -21.24
C SER A 46 25.18 7.07 -20.83
N ARG A 47 26.23 6.24 -20.71
CA ARG A 47 26.14 4.86 -20.20
C ARG A 47 25.60 4.81 -18.77
N THR A 48 26.06 5.71 -17.90
CA THR A 48 25.60 5.79 -16.51
C THR A 48 24.11 6.08 -16.42
N SER A 49 23.59 7.04 -17.20
CA SER A 49 22.15 7.31 -17.22
C SER A 49 21.36 6.12 -17.75
N MET A 50 21.90 5.36 -18.71
CA MET A 50 21.25 4.15 -19.22
C MET A 50 21.16 3.05 -18.15
N GLU A 51 22.19 2.86 -17.35
CA GLU A 51 22.17 1.92 -16.21
C GLU A 51 21.20 2.37 -15.12
N ASN A 52 21.20 3.66 -14.79
CA ASN A 52 20.26 4.25 -13.84
C ASN A 52 18.81 4.08 -14.32
N LEU A 53 18.55 4.30 -15.60
CA LEU A 53 17.23 4.09 -16.20
C LEU A 53 16.76 2.65 -16.03
N ARG A 54 17.62 1.66 -16.33
CA ARG A 54 17.29 0.23 -16.11
C ARG A 54 16.96 -0.06 -14.65
N LYS A 55 17.78 0.44 -13.70
CA LYS A 55 17.55 0.27 -12.25
C LYS A 55 16.21 0.90 -11.82
N ARG A 56 15.88 2.08 -12.33
CA ARG A 56 14.63 2.80 -12.00
C ARG A 56 13.39 2.09 -12.58
N ILE A 57 13.47 1.52 -13.77
CA ILE A 57 12.39 0.72 -14.37
C ILE A 57 12.06 -0.49 -13.47
N ILE A 58 13.08 -1.23 -13.04
CA ILE A 58 12.90 -2.38 -12.15
C ILE A 58 12.27 -1.94 -10.82
N LYS A 59 12.77 -0.85 -10.23
CA LYS A 59 12.25 -0.31 -8.97
C LYS A 59 10.79 0.12 -9.09
N ALA A 60 10.41 0.81 -10.16
CA ALA A 60 9.03 1.20 -10.43
C ALA A 60 8.11 -0.02 -10.58
N ARG A 61 8.56 -1.06 -11.30
CA ARG A 61 7.81 -2.32 -11.43
C ARG A 61 7.54 -2.96 -10.08
N THR A 62 8.54 -3.05 -9.21
CA THR A 62 8.38 -3.60 -7.85
C THR A 62 7.32 -2.84 -7.06
N ILE A 63 7.32 -1.51 -7.13
CA ILE A 63 6.32 -0.68 -6.43
C ILE A 63 4.93 -0.92 -6.99
N VAL A 64 4.77 -0.98 -8.32
CA VAL A 64 3.47 -1.25 -8.96
C VAL A 64 2.92 -2.62 -8.54
N LEU A 65 3.77 -3.65 -8.47
CA LEU A 65 3.35 -4.96 -7.98
C LEU A 65 2.90 -4.90 -6.51
N GLN A 66 3.65 -4.20 -5.65
CA GLN A 66 3.24 -3.98 -4.27
C GLN A 66 1.92 -3.22 -4.16
N CYS A 67 1.70 -2.20 -5.00
CA CYS A 67 0.43 -1.46 -5.04
C CYS A 67 -0.72 -2.35 -5.52
N LYS A 68 -0.49 -3.20 -6.54
CA LYS A 68 -1.48 -4.17 -7.01
C LYS A 68 -1.88 -5.12 -5.88
N ASP A 69 -0.92 -5.68 -5.16
CA ASP A 69 -1.20 -6.60 -4.05
C ASP A 69 -1.95 -5.91 -2.91
N LEU A 70 -1.63 -4.65 -2.60
CA LEU A 70 -2.34 -3.83 -1.62
C LEU A 70 -3.77 -3.50 -2.06
N CYS A 71 -4.00 -3.20 -3.34
CA CYS A 71 -5.34 -2.94 -3.87
C CYS A 71 -6.21 -4.20 -3.86
N THR A 72 -5.66 -5.33 -4.30
CA THR A 72 -6.32 -6.64 -4.22
C THR A 72 -6.70 -6.95 -2.77
N ARG A 73 -5.77 -6.79 -1.82
CA ARG A 73 -6.07 -6.99 -0.39
C ARG A 73 -7.15 -6.06 0.13
N ARG A 74 -7.17 -4.78 -0.27
CA ARG A 74 -8.27 -3.88 0.12
C ARG A 74 -9.61 -4.32 -0.43
N GLU A 75 -9.68 -4.81 -1.67
CA GLU A 75 -10.93 -5.36 -2.23
C GLU A 75 -11.41 -6.57 -1.42
N TYR A 76 -10.49 -7.44 -0.99
CA TYR A 76 -10.81 -8.56 -0.09
C TYR A 76 -11.25 -8.10 1.30
N ASP A 77 -10.49 -7.22 1.96
CA ASP A 77 -10.81 -6.71 3.30
C ASP A 77 -12.15 -5.96 3.29
N HIS A 78 -12.42 -5.12 2.27
CA HIS A 78 -13.68 -4.41 2.12
C HIS A 78 -14.86 -5.37 1.90
N CYS A 79 -14.67 -6.43 1.10
CA CYS A 79 -15.66 -7.48 0.91
C CYS A 79 -15.95 -8.27 2.20
N GLN A 80 -14.93 -8.59 3.00
CA GLN A 80 -15.10 -9.25 4.31
C GLN A 80 -15.83 -8.35 5.32
N ILE A 81 -15.46 -7.07 5.37
CA ILE A 81 -16.13 -6.07 6.20
C ILE A 81 -17.61 -5.97 5.82
N ILE A 82 -17.94 -5.85 4.53
CA ILE A 82 -19.34 -5.80 4.07
C ILE A 82 -20.11 -7.07 4.44
N LYS A 83 -19.52 -8.26 4.26
CA LYS A 83 -20.15 -9.52 4.67
C LYS A 83 -20.45 -9.56 6.17
N GLN A 84 -19.53 -9.08 7.00
CA GLN A 84 -19.72 -9.03 8.45
C GLN A 84 -20.83 -8.04 8.88
N TYR A 85 -21.00 -6.91 8.17
CA TYR A 85 -22.13 -6.00 8.38
C TYR A 85 -23.47 -6.59 7.91
N GLN A 86 -23.47 -7.37 6.81
CA GLN A 86 -24.67 -8.07 6.33
C GLN A 86 -25.10 -9.22 7.25
N GLN A 87 -24.19 -9.81 8.02
CA GLN A 87 -24.52 -10.82 9.03
C GLN A 87 -25.08 -10.21 10.34
N THR A 88 -24.84 -8.92 10.61
CA THR A 88 -25.23 -8.26 11.87
C THR A 88 -26.50 -7.39 11.77
N SER A 89 -27.17 -7.39 10.62
CA SER A 89 -28.48 -6.75 10.42
C SER A 89 -29.38 -7.71 9.63
N LEU A 90 -30.34 -8.41 10.25
CA LEU A 90 -31.72 -7.97 10.55
C LEU A 90 -32.47 -9.13 11.29
N PRO A 91 -33.61 -8.92 12.00
CA PRO A 91 -34.52 -7.76 11.92
C PRO A 91 -34.85 -7.09 13.27
N ILE A 92 -35.05 -5.77 13.24
CA ILE A 92 -35.89 -5.11 14.25
C ILE A 92 -37.33 -5.42 13.84
N GLU A 93 -38.02 -6.22 14.65
CA GLU A 93 -39.46 -6.41 14.57
C GLU A 93 -40.16 -5.05 14.69
N TYR A 94 -40.76 -4.58 13.61
CA TYR A 94 -41.88 -3.65 13.70
C TYR A 94 -43.16 -4.49 13.86
N GLN A 95 -43.48 -4.89 15.10
CA GLN A 95 -44.87 -5.18 15.44
C GLN A 95 -45.61 -3.86 15.48
N ASN A 96 -46.49 -3.61 14.51
CA ASN A 96 -47.68 -2.76 14.62
C ASN A 96 -48.55 -2.90 13.37
N LYS A 97 -49.45 -3.88 13.39
CA LYS A 97 -50.72 -3.88 12.65
C LYS A 97 -51.69 -4.83 13.35
N GLU A 98 -52.44 -4.31 14.32
CA GLU A 98 -53.89 -4.51 14.46
C GLU A 98 -54.49 -3.22 15.03
#